data_AF-A0A9D6MLY4-F1
#
_entry.id   AF-A0A9D6MLY4-F1
#
_cell.length_a   1.000
_cell.length_b   1.000
_cell.length_c   1.000
_cell.angle_alpha   90.00
_cell.angle_beta   90.00
_cell.angle_gamma   90.00
#
_symmetry.space_group_name_H-M   'P 1'
#
loop_
_entity.id
_entity.type
_entity.pdbx_description
1 polymer ?
#
loop_
_entity_poly.entity_id
_entity_poly.type
_entity_poly.pdbx_seq_one_letter_code
_entity_poly.pdbx_strand_id
1 'polypeptide(L)'
;MRRLSCHIRRLRAGIALALLAAMLAAPAVALADRDGGNRDDARGVNLSCTDRETLVRVDEAVCPPNSHRPLFIRKRKCCMNPQSKMHCDHFDHCPNESPS
;
A
#
# COMPACT_ATOMS: atom_id res chain seq x y z
N MET A 1 -50.37 -9.60 -55.23
CA MET A 1 -49.70 -8.98 -56.40
C MET A 1 -48.85 -7.82 -55.90
N ARG A 2 -47.57 -7.76 -56.31
CA ARG A 2 -46.72 -6.54 -56.48
C ARG A 2 -46.52 -5.63 -55.25
N ARG A 3 -45.34 -5.15 -54.90
CA ARG A 3 -43.99 -5.18 -55.47
C ARG A 3 -43.06 -4.69 -54.36
N LEU A 4 -41.94 -5.41 -54.20
CA LEU A 4 -40.69 -4.81 -53.72
C LEU A 4 -40.41 -3.52 -54.51
N SER A 5 -39.90 -2.51 -53.83
CA SER A 5 -38.73 -1.72 -54.25
C SER A 5 -38.49 -0.66 -53.17
N CYS A 6 -37.50 -0.86 -52.32
CA CYS A 6 -36.14 -0.43 -52.61
C CYS A 6 -36.09 1.10 -52.77
N HIS A 7 -35.53 1.80 -51.79
CA HIS A 7 -34.16 2.26 -51.90
C HIS A 7 -33.82 3.17 -50.72
N ILE A 8 -33.01 2.70 -49.76
CA ILE A 8 -31.55 2.82 -49.83
C ILE A 8 -31.10 4.23 -49.42
N ARG A 9 -30.64 4.39 -48.17
CA ARG A 9 -29.20 4.55 -47.84
C ARG A 9 -29.01 5.10 -46.41
N ARG A 10 -28.29 4.28 -45.62
CA ARG A 10 -27.23 4.70 -44.66
C ARG A 10 -27.77 5.31 -43.35
N LEU A 11 -27.44 4.82 -42.16
CA LEU A 11 -26.29 4.06 -41.67
C LEU A 11 -26.80 3.06 -40.61
N ARG A 12 -26.55 1.75 -40.80
CA ARG A 12 -25.48 0.99 -40.13
C ARG A 12 -25.62 1.05 -38.60
N ALA A 13 -26.26 0.02 -38.03
CA ALA A 13 -25.58 -1.17 -37.49
C ALA A 13 -24.93 -0.80 -36.15
N GLY A 14 -25.54 -1.17 -35.03
CA GLY A 14 -25.42 -2.54 -34.53
C GLY A 14 -24.46 -2.50 -33.34
N ILE A 15 -24.55 -3.28 -32.27
CA ILE A 15 -25.19 -4.56 -32.01
C ILE A 15 -25.34 -4.59 -30.48
N ALA A 16 -26.53 -4.93 -29.99
CA ALA A 16 -26.67 -5.49 -28.65
C ALA A 16 -26.00 -6.88 -28.66
N LEU A 17 -24.95 -7.06 -27.88
CA LEU A 17 -24.36 -8.37 -27.63
C LEU A 17 -24.32 -8.59 -26.11
N ALA A 18 -25.29 -9.38 -25.68
CA ALA A 18 -25.33 -10.05 -24.40
C ALA A 18 -24.05 -10.86 -24.17
N LEU A 19 -23.49 -10.82 -22.96
CA LEU A 19 -22.77 -11.96 -22.37
C LEU A 19 -22.91 -11.89 -20.84
N LEU A 20 -23.97 -12.53 -20.35
CA LEU A 20 -24.03 -13.12 -19.00
C LEU A 20 -23.26 -14.45 -19.02
N ALA A 21 -22.61 -14.76 -17.90
CA ALA A 21 -22.05 -16.07 -17.47
C ALA A 21 -20.57 -16.37 -17.81
N ALA A 22 -19.70 -16.12 -16.81
CA ALA A 22 -18.45 -16.80 -16.42
C ALA A 22 -17.66 -15.78 -15.57
N MET A 23 -17.17 -16.00 -14.35
CA MET A 23 -16.86 -17.20 -13.59
C MET A 23 -16.95 -16.91 -12.08
N LEU A 24 -17.20 -17.97 -11.32
CA LEU A 24 -16.92 -18.06 -9.90
C LEU A 24 -15.43 -17.85 -9.61
N ALA A 25 -15.13 -17.36 -8.40
CA ALA A 25 -13.82 -17.23 -7.77
C ALA A 25 -12.91 -16.10 -8.30
N ALA A 26 -13.22 -14.86 -7.90
CA ALA A 26 -12.18 -13.86 -7.75
C ALA A 26 -11.55 -14.06 -6.36
N PRO A 27 -10.30 -14.55 -6.23
CA PRO A 27 -9.56 -14.29 -5.02
C PRO A 27 -9.43 -12.77 -4.94
N ALA A 28 -9.96 -12.17 -3.87
CA ALA A 28 -9.60 -10.83 -3.48
C ALA A 28 -8.11 -10.87 -3.13
N VAL A 29 -7.26 -10.79 -4.16
CA VAL A 29 -5.85 -10.48 -4.00
C VAL A 29 -5.84 -9.04 -3.52
N ALA A 30 -5.83 -8.89 -2.19
CA ALA A 30 -5.35 -7.69 -1.55
C ALA A 30 -3.94 -7.47 -2.10
N LEU A 31 -3.84 -6.64 -3.14
CA LEU A 31 -2.61 -5.98 -3.50
C LEU A 31 -2.28 -5.13 -2.28
N ALA A 32 -1.51 -5.72 -1.37
CA ALA A 32 -0.80 -4.97 -0.36
C ALA A 32 0.02 -3.94 -1.13
N ASP A 33 -0.45 -2.72 -1.04
CA ASP A 33 0.22 -1.51 -1.48
C ASP A 33 1.68 -1.59 -1.04
N ARG A 34 2.55 -1.93 -1.99
CA ARG A 34 3.99 -1.81 -1.82
C ARG A 34 4.28 -0.32 -1.92
N ASP A 35 3.97 0.41 -0.85
CA ASP A 35 4.52 1.75 -0.64
C ASP A 35 5.98 1.59 -0.25
N GLY A 36 6.79 1.21 -1.25
CA GLY A 36 8.23 1.32 -1.24
C GLY A 36 8.56 2.78 -1.48
N GLY A 37 8.54 3.58 -0.42
CA GLY A 37 8.60 5.03 -0.59
C GLY A 37 8.97 5.80 0.64
N ASN A 38 9.95 5.37 1.45
CA ASN A 38 10.45 6.25 2.50
C ASN A 38 11.98 6.26 2.58
N ARG A 39 12.56 7.12 1.73
CA ARG A 39 13.86 7.73 1.97
C ARG A 39 13.69 8.76 3.09
N ASP A 40 13.55 8.29 4.32
CA ASP A 40 13.65 9.15 5.51
C ASP A 40 15.14 9.20 5.91
N ASP A 41 15.85 10.11 5.24
CA ASP A 41 17.13 10.65 5.65
C ASP A 41 16.96 11.40 6.98
N ALA A 42 16.98 10.66 8.09
CA ALA A 42 17.31 11.18 9.41
C ALA A 42 18.08 10.08 10.13
N ARG A 43 19.40 10.26 10.21
CA ARG A 43 20.37 9.31 10.81
C ARG A 43 19.80 8.55 12.02
N GLY A 44 19.76 7.22 11.92
CA GLY A 44 19.86 6.32 13.08
C GLY A 44 18.93 5.11 13.09
N VAL A 45 17.74 5.18 12.51
CA VAL A 45 16.75 4.09 12.65
C VAL A 45 16.67 3.28 11.36
N ASN A 46 17.20 2.05 11.40
CA ASN A 46 17.06 1.10 10.30
C ASN A 46 15.62 0.57 10.26
N LEU A 47 14.79 1.18 9.40
CA LEU A 47 13.39 0.80 9.16
C LEU A 47 13.21 -0.43 8.25
N SER A 48 14.29 -1.10 7.86
CA SER A 48 14.23 -2.31 7.04
C SER A 48 14.08 -3.57 7.88
N CYS A 49 13.21 -4.48 7.46
CA CYS A 49 13.10 -5.82 8.04
C CYS A 49 14.19 -6.76 7.47
N THR A 50 14.37 -7.94 8.07
CA THR A 50 15.27 -8.95 7.49
C THR A 50 14.75 -9.45 6.14
N ASP A 51 15.62 -10.03 5.30
CA ASP A 51 15.30 -10.36 3.90
C ASP A 51 14.08 -11.27 3.68
N ARG A 52 13.68 -12.02 4.70
CA ARG A 52 12.51 -12.94 4.66
C ARG A 52 11.27 -12.37 5.31
N GLU A 53 11.34 -11.14 5.78
CA GLU A 53 10.28 -10.48 6.51
C GLU A 53 9.78 -9.27 5.73
N THR A 54 8.52 -8.92 5.96
CA THR A 54 7.90 -7.78 5.30
C THR A 54 7.62 -6.69 6.33
N LEU A 55 8.05 -5.46 6.04
CA LEU A 55 7.64 -4.30 6.84
C LEU A 55 6.14 -4.12 6.68
N VAL A 56 5.42 -4.18 7.80
CA VAL A 56 3.96 -4.06 7.82
C VAL A 56 3.48 -2.79 8.52
N ARG A 57 4.29 -2.26 9.44
CA ARG A 57 3.95 -1.05 10.18
C ARG A 57 5.19 -0.35 10.69
N VAL A 58 5.12 0.97 10.78
CA VAL A 58 6.08 1.80 11.52
C VAL A 58 5.29 2.46 12.63
N ASP A 59 5.66 2.19 13.87
CA ASP A 59 5.05 2.84 15.04
C ASP A 59 5.89 4.04 15.45
N GLU A 60 5.23 5.05 16.00
CA GLU A 60 5.85 6.28 16.45
C GLU A 60 5.66 6.47 17.96
N ALA A 61 6.68 7.00 18.62
CA ALA A 61 6.61 7.38 20.03
C ALA A 61 7.25 8.75 20.24
N VAL A 62 6.56 9.59 20.99
CA VAL A 62 7.02 10.94 21.30
C VAL A 62 8.03 10.91 22.43
N CYS A 63 9.17 11.57 22.22
CA CYS A 63 10.06 12.02 23.27
C CYS A 63 9.65 13.43 23.71
N PRO A 64 9.27 13.62 24.98
CA PRO A 64 8.88 14.94 25.48
C PRO A 64 10.05 15.93 25.38
N PRO A 65 9.84 17.24 25.18
CA PRO A 65 10.94 18.20 25.13
C PRO A 65 11.71 18.28 26.45
N ASN A 66 13.00 18.62 26.38
CA ASN A 66 13.83 18.98 27.53
C ASN A 66 14.67 20.25 27.21
N SER A 67 15.56 20.67 28.11
CA SER A 67 16.40 21.87 27.92
C SER A 67 17.41 21.78 26.77
N HIS A 68 17.73 20.59 26.28
CA HIS A 68 18.76 20.31 25.27
C HIS A 68 18.19 19.72 23.96
N ARG A 69 16.89 19.45 23.94
CA ARG A 69 16.19 18.80 22.82
C ARG A 69 14.74 19.26 22.73
N PRO A 70 14.25 19.65 21.54
CA PRO A 70 12.84 19.88 21.34
C PRO A 70 12.02 18.58 21.44
N LEU A 71 10.71 18.68 21.24
CA LEU A 71 9.90 17.49 21.02
C LEU A 71 10.46 16.72 19.81
N PHE A 72 10.65 15.42 19.99
CA PHE A 72 11.23 14.55 18.96
C PHE A 72 10.39 13.29 18.84
N ILE A 73 10.15 12.81 17.61
CA ILE A 73 9.40 11.59 17.35
C ILE A 73 10.40 10.48 17.03
N ARG A 74 10.36 9.41 17.80
CA ARG A 74 11.09 8.17 17.49
C ARG A 74 10.18 7.24 16.72
N LYS A 75 10.78 6.46 15.83
CA LYS A 75 10.10 5.43 15.04
C LYS A 75 10.63 4.05 15.43
N ARG A 76 9.80 3.03 15.28
CA ARG A 76 10.22 1.61 15.29
C ARG A 76 9.58 0.88 14.12
N LYS A 77 10.23 -0.18 13.64
CA LYS A 77 9.65 -1.07 12.64
C LYS A 77 8.87 -2.21 13.29
N CYS A 78 7.81 -2.63 12.61
CA CYS A 78 7.12 -3.87 12.85
C CYS A 78 7.14 -4.71 11.58
N CYS A 79 7.65 -5.92 11.71
CA CYS A 79 7.89 -6.84 10.63
C CYS A 79 6.96 -8.05 10.77
N MET A 80 6.47 -8.56 9.65
CA MET A 80 5.74 -9.81 9.59
C MET A 80 6.64 -10.88 8.99
N ASN A 81 6.71 -12.02 9.68
CA ASN A 81 7.49 -13.16 9.21
C ASN A 81 6.71 -14.02 8.19
N PRO A 82 7.35 -15.00 7.53
CA PRO A 82 6.68 -15.89 6.58
C PRO A 82 5.54 -16.73 7.15
N GLN A 83 5.45 -16.86 8.49
CA GLN A 83 4.37 -17.55 9.20
C GLN A 83 3.22 -16.60 9.57
N SER A 84 3.20 -15.40 8.98
CA SER A 84 2.21 -14.35 9.24
C SER A 84 2.16 -13.88 10.70
N LYS A 85 3.24 -14.05 11.47
CA LYS A 85 3.37 -13.48 12.82
C LYS A 85 4.04 -12.12 12.74
N MET A 86 3.39 -11.13 13.35
CA MET A 86 3.92 -9.77 13.50
C MET A 86 4.77 -9.67 14.76
N HIS A 87 5.93 -9.03 14.65
CA HIS A 87 6.74 -8.58 15.77
C HIS A 87 7.18 -7.14 15.53
N CYS A 88 7.43 -6.40 16.60
CA CYS A 88 7.90 -5.03 16.54
C CYS A 88 9.19 -4.91 17.34
N ASP A 89 10.11 -4.11 16.83
CA ASP A 89 11.30 -3.77 17.58
C ASP A 89 10.94 -2.93 18.82
N HIS A 90 11.90 -2.82 19.73
CA HIS A 90 11.77 -1.87 20.84
C HIS A 90 11.97 -0.44 20.33
N PHE A 91 11.36 0.53 20.99
CA PHE A 91 11.73 1.92 20.78
C PHE A 91 13.10 2.16 21.41
N ASP A 92 14.03 2.73 20.66
CA ASP A 92 15.30 3.22 21.21
C ASP A 92 15.05 4.24 22.32
N HIS A 93 15.99 4.43 23.25
CA HIS A 93 15.86 5.44 24.32
C HIS A 93 15.79 6.86 23.75
N CYS A 94 15.13 7.78 24.46
CA CYS A 94 15.12 9.19 24.05
C CYS A 94 16.53 9.76 24.20
N PRO A 95 17.14 10.30 23.13
CA PRO A 95 18.48 10.88 23.23
C PRO A 95 18.43 12.11 24.12
N ASN A 96 19.41 12.34 24.99
CA ASN A 96 19.40 13.49 25.90
C ASN A 96 19.51 14.83 25.17
N GLU A 97 20.18 14.83 24.01
CA GLU A 97 20.42 15.98 23.15
C GLU A 97 19.68 15.82 21.81
N SER A 98 19.60 16.91 21.05
CA SER A 98 19.01 16.89 19.70
C SER A 98 19.85 16.04 18.75
N PRO A 99 19.27 15.00 18.10
CA PRO A 99 19.95 14.32 17.00
C PRO A 99 20.18 15.33 15.86
N SER A 100 21.38 15.32 15.28
CA SER A 100 21.88 16.30 14.30
C SER A 100 21.73 15.83 12.85
#